data_AF-A0A819HEB5-F1
#
_entry.id   AF-A0A819HEB5-F1
#
_cell.length_a   1.000
_cell.length_b   1.000
_cell.length_c   1.000
_cell.angle_alpha   90.00
_cell.angle_beta   90.00
_cell.angle_gamma   90.00
#
_symmetry.space_group_name_H-M   'P 1'
#
loop_
_entity.id
_entity.type
_entity.pdbx_description
1 polymer ?
#
loop_
_entity_poly.entity_id
_entity_poly.type
_entity_poly.pdbx_seq_one_letter_code
_entity_poly.pdbx_strand_id
1 'polypeptide(L)'
;MSLESTGSEFNEIHHSLLNRKSLIYLVIGVTLVYATCIFIFKNNLTVRINFIDIRLQNSNLIYGNLSNISHRVKSPFYRTLGFIRWNTARLERVPLMEKYRPFFAELHYSIPNSTSKVTYTADGSVESHYIYKVISETMEIILENHPMIEGLLYFHFDAWINPFRFDNMNFNNIWFPDSALPPFRCVTNTTGWNWWAWSYGYHNVAKQATANVAKNYSNRFITDKDVFCGGWSDIYYIPRRFFRDFIDLTSVFYAIRSFHEVGIPTMINIIDLTHR
;
A
#
# COMPACT_ATOMS: atom_id res chain seq x y z
N MET A 1 -11.42 -34.93 -56.51
CA MET A 1 -11.91 -33.63 -56.96
C MET A 1 -11.18 -32.60 -56.12
N SER A 2 -10.12 -32.03 -56.69
CA SER A 2 -9.08 -31.23 -56.04
C SER A 2 -8.70 -30.10 -57.00
N LEU A 3 -8.78 -28.87 -56.53
CA LEU A 3 -8.17 -27.65 -57.10
C LEU A 3 -7.74 -26.83 -55.87
N GLU A 4 -6.43 -26.71 -55.61
CA GLU A 4 -5.52 -25.63 -56.05
C GLU A 4 -5.91 -24.26 -55.44
N SER A 5 -5.15 -23.71 -54.50
CA SER A 5 -3.82 -23.04 -54.57
C SER A 5 -3.98 -21.50 -54.52
N THR A 6 -3.30 -20.87 -53.57
CA THR A 6 -2.38 -19.71 -53.70
C THR A 6 -2.37 -18.85 -52.44
N GLY A 7 -1.20 -18.26 -52.13
CA GLY A 7 -1.11 -17.06 -51.28
C GLY A 7 -0.30 -17.17 -49.99
N SER A 8 0.96 -17.63 -50.04
CA SER A 8 1.95 -17.32 -48.99
C SER A 8 2.72 -16.04 -49.36
N GLU A 9 2.30 -14.90 -48.82
CA GLU A 9 3.08 -13.65 -48.81
C GLU A 9 2.29 -12.64 -47.97
N PHE A 10 2.62 -12.48 -46.69
CA PHE A 10 2.31 -11.30 -45.85
C PHE A 10 2.63 -11.66 -44.40
N ASN A 11 3.91 -11.62 -44.00
CA ASN A 11 4.27 -11.49 -42.57
C ASN A 11 5.76 -11.17 -42.31
N GLU A 12 6.42 -10.39 -43.17
CA GLU A 12 7.86 -10.08 -42.97
C GLU A 12 8.26 -8.60 -43.14
N ILE A 13 7.34 -7.64 -42.88
CA ILE A 13 7.68 -6.20 -43.00
C ILE A 13 7.43 -5.38 -41.72
N HIS A 14 6.84 -5.91 -40.65
CA HIS A 14 6.54 -5.09 -39.46
C HIS A 14 7.64 -4.96 -38.40
N HIS A 15 8.78 -5.64 -38.53
CA HIS A 15 9.85 -5.62 -37.51
C HIS A 15 11.03 -4.66 -37.75
N SER A 16 11.11 -3.93 -38.87
CA SER A 16 12.29 -3.09 -39.18
C SER A 16 12.14 -1.59 -38.88
N LEU A 17 10.93 -1.08 -38.65
CA LEU A 17 10.67 0.36 -38.46
C LEU A 17 10.69 0.85 -37.01
N LEU A 18 10.56 -0.04 -36.02
CA LEU A 18 10.61 0.31 -34.59
C LEU A 18 12.03 0.49 -34.04
N ASN A 19 13.07 0.09 -34.78
CA ASN A 19 14.45 0.11 -34.27
C ASN A 19 15.26 1.35 -34.65
N ARG A 20 14.81 2.17 -35.61
CA ARG A 20 15.55 3.39 -36.02
C ARG A 20 15.19 4.63 -35.21
N LYS A 21 13.94 4.77 -34.73
CA LYS A 21 13.53 5.94 -33.93
C LYS A 21 14.10 5.91 -32.51
N SER A 22 14.12 4.76 -31.84
CA SER A 22 14.72 4.62 -30.50
C SER A 22 16.24 4.85 -30.48
N LEU A 23 16.96 4.46 -31.54
CA LEU A 23 18.39 4.70 -31.63
C LEU A 23 18.72 6.19 -31.81
N ILE A 24 17.89 6.93 -32.56
CA ILE A 24 18.04 8.38 -32.75
C ILE A 24 17.82 9.13 -31.43
N TYR A 25 16.81 8.75 -30.63
CA TYR A 25 16.59 9.38 -29.31
C TYR A 25 17.70 9.06 -28.31
N LEU A 26 18.28 7.85 -28.36
CA LEU A 26 19.43 7.47 -27.53
C LEU A 26 20.69 8.27 -27.91
N VAL A 27 20.97 8.44 -29.21
CA VAL A 27 22.15 9.18 -29.69
C VAL A 27 22.03 10.68 -29.40
N ILE A 28 20.84 11.27 -29.53
CA ILE A 28 20.58 12.69 -29.15
C ILE A 28 20.72 12.89 -27.64
N GLY A 29 20.22 11.95 -26.83
CA GLY A 29 20.36 12.01 -25.37
C GLY A 29 21.81 11.96 -24.90
N VAL A 30 22.63 11.08 -25.47
CA VAL A 30 24.05 10.94 -25.10
C VAL A 30 24.88 12.15 -25.57
N THR A 31 24.60 12.70 -26.76
CA THR A 31 25.31 13.90 -27.24
C THR A 31 24.96 15.15 -26.46
N LEU A 32 23.71 15.32 -26.00
CA LEU A 32 23.33 16.43 -25.13
C LEU A 32 24.02 16.37 -23.77
N VAL A 33 24.09 15.19 -23.14
CA VAL A 33 24.80 15.03 -21.86
C VAL A 33 26.29 15.30 -22.03
N TYR A 34 26.91 14.81 -23.11
CA TYR A 34 28.33 15.02 -23.37
C TYR A 34 28.66 16.49 -23.69
N ALA A 35 27.83 17.18 -24.47
CA ALA A 35 27.99 18.61 -24.77
C ALA A 35 27.82 19.48 -23.52
N THR A 36 26.88 19.12 -22.63
CA THR A 36 26.66 19.82 -21.35
C THR A 36 27.87 19.63 -20.43
N CYS A 37 28.41 18.41 -20.33
CA CYS A 37 29.62 18.13 -19.55
C CYS A 37 30.86 18.87 -20.08
N ILE A 38 31.06 18.92 -21.40
CA ILE A 38 32.17 19.66 -22.01
C ILE A 38 32.01 21.17 -21.79
N PHE A 39 30.79 21.72 -21.90
CA PHE A 39 30.53 23.13 -21.65
C PHE A 39 30.81 23.54 -20.20
N ILE A 40 30.46 22.68 -19.24
CA ILE A 40 30.77 22.89 -17.81
C ILE A 40 32.29 22.87 -17.57
N PHE A 41 33.01 21.91 -18.17
CA PHE A 41 34.46 21.78 -18.01
C PHE A 41 35.27 22.88 -18.71
N LYS A 42 34.86 23.34 -19.90
CA LYS A 42 35.59 24.38 -20.63
C LYS A 42 35.44 25.78 -20.05
N ASN A 43 34.32 26.07 -19.38
CA ASN A 43 34.01 27.42 -18.92
C ASN A 43 34.33 27.67 -17.43
N ASN A 44 34.97 26.73 -16.72
CA ASN A 44 35.22 26.83 -15.27
C ASN A 44 33.98 27.32 -14.49
N LEU A 45 32.79 26.90 -14.95
CA LEU A 45 31.53 27.24 -14.30
C LEU A 45 31.42 26.35 -13.06
N THR A 46 31.85 26.90 -11.93
CA THR A 46 31.60 26.31 -10.61
C THR A 46 30.09 26.24 -10.39
N VAL A 47 29.49 25.09 -10.72
CA VAL A 47 28.16 24.75 -10.24
C VAL A 47 28.30 24.54 -8.73
N ARG A 48 27.95 25.54 -7.94
CA ARG A 48 27.75 25.38 -6.50
C ARG A 48 26.51 24.51 -6.29
N ILE A 49 26.71 23.20 -6.29
CA ILE A 49 25.78 22.30 -5.61
C ILE A 49 26.03 22.54 -4.12
N ASN A 50 25.07 23.17 -3.44
CA ASN A 50 25.07 23.25 -1.99
C ASN A 50 24.86 21.84 -1.44
N PHE A 51 25.94 21.05 -1.38
CA PHE A 51 26.02 19.97 -0.43
C PHE A 51 25.99 20.63 0.95
N ILE A 52 24.96 20.34 1.73
CA ILE A 52 24.99 20.56 3.17
C ILE A 52 26.08 19.64 3.70
N ASP A 53 27.27 20.21 3.84
CA ASP A 53 28.46 19.61 4.41
C ASP A 53 28.26 19.59 5.93
N ILE A 54 27.77 18.48 6.50
CA ILE A 54 27.80 18.29 7.95
C ILE A 54 29.25 17.95 8.33
N ARG A 55 30.09 18.98 8.37
CA ARG A 55 31.36 18.94 9.09
C ARG A 55 31.08 19.10 10.58
N LEU A 56 31.18 18.00 11.31
CA LEU A 56 31.49 18.04 12.73
C LEU A 56 32.93 18.53 12.88
N GLN A 57 33.14 19.83 13.14
CA GLN A 57 34.38 20.29 13.74
C GLN A 57 34.20 21.57 14.59
N ASN A 58 34.59 21.39 15.85
CA ASN A 58 35.11 22.36 16.82
C ASN A 58 34.14 23.17 17.70
N SER A 59 33.99 22.64 18.93
CA SER A 59 34.36 23.30 20.20
C SER A 59 34.34 24.83 20.30
N ASN A 60 33.66 25.29 21.36
CA ASN A 60 33.64 26.65 21.95
C ASN A 60 32.50 27.59 21.55
N LEU A 61 31.27 27.07 21.46
CA LEU A 61 30.05 27.88 21.63
C LEU A 61 29.39 27.52 22.96
N ILE A 62 29.68 28.38 23.95
CA ILE A 62 28.84 28.79 25.09
C ILE A 62 28.10 27.64 25.80
N TYR A 63 28.52 27.33 27.03
CA TYR A 63 27.73 26.65 28.06
C TYR A 63 26.46 27.47 28.39
N GLY A 64 25.52 27.49 27.46
CA GLY A 64 24.15 27.91 27.66
C GLY A 64 23.32 26.64 27.78
N ASN A 65 23.02 26.25 29.01
CA ASN A 65 21.99 25.28 29.40
C ASN A 65 21.47 24.37 28.27
N LEU A 66 22.20 23.28 28.00
CA LEU A 66 21.80 22.17 27.12
C LEU A 66 20.67 21.30 27.72
N SER A 67 19.88 21.86 28.63
CA SER A 67 18.75 21.21 29.29
C SER A 67 17.42 21.35 28.53
N ASN A 68 17.36 22.07 27.39
CA ASN A 68 16.06 22.48 26.83
C ASN A 68 15.79 22.24 25.34
N ILE A 69 16.63 21.56 24.54
CA ILE A 69 16.26 21.23 23.15
C ILE A 69 16.76 19.83 22.75
N SER A 70 16.03 18.80 23.19
CA SER A 70 15.88 17.57 22.43
C SER A 70 14.39 17.34 22.24
N HIS A 71 13.74 18.19 21.43
CA HIS A 71 12.51 17.76 20.76
C HIS A 71 12.91 16.64 19.80
N ARG A 72 12.99 15.40 20.30
CA ARG A 72 13.10 14.23 19.44
C ARG A 72 11.90 14.28 18.50
N VAL A 73 12.16 14.50 17.22
CA VAL A 73 11.13 14.41 16.18
C VAL A 73 10.54 13.01 16.29
N LYS A 74 9.27 12.93 16.72
CA LYS A 74 8.56 11.66 16.84
C LYS A 74 7.96 11.33 15.48
N SER A 75 8.07 10.07 15.08
CA SER A 75 7.37 9.56 13.91
C SER A 75 5.86 9.82 14.06
N PRO A 76 5.13 10.19 13.00
CA PRO A 76 3.67 10.22 13.00
C PRO A 76 3.05 8.87 13.42
N PHE A 77 3.75 7.76 13.16
CA PHE A 77 3.32 6.39 13.49
C PHE A 77 3.80 5.88 14.85
N TYR A 78 4.32 6.72 15.75
CA TYR A 78 4.91 6.28 17.03
C TYR A 78 3.94 5.55 17.99
N ARG A 79 2.63 5.61 17.75
CA ARG A 79 1.58 4.84 18.46
C ARG A 79 0.82 3.88 17.54
N THR A 80 1.37 3.60 16.37
CA THR A 80 0.75 2.74 15.35
C THR A 80 1.50 1.43 15.28
N LEU A 81 0.78 0.32 15.13
CA LEU A 81 1.37 -0.96 14.76
C LEU A 81 1.55 -1.00 13.23
N GLY A 82 2.78 -1.26 12.77
CA GLY A 82 3.06 -1.50 11.35
C GLY A 82 2.87 -2.97 11.02
N PHE A 83 1.79 -3.31 10.31
CA PHE A 83 1.51 -4.67 9.84
C PHE A 83 2.10 -4.86 8.44
N ILE A 84 3.12 -5.71 8.32
CA ILE A 84 3.88 -5.91 7.09
C ILE A 84 3.58 -7.29 6.50
N ARG A 85 3.04 -7.33 5.28
CA ARG A 85 2.63 -8.57 4.61
C ARG A 85 3.61 -9.05 3.54
N TRP A 86 3.88 -10.35 3.52
CA TRP A 86 4.56 -11.06 2.43
C TRP A 86 3.64 -12.00 1.66
N ASN A 87 3.68 -11.95 0.34
CA ASN A 87 3.08 -12.98 -0.51
C ASN A 87 3.88 -14.29 -0.57
N THR A 88 5.17 -14.27 -0.20
CA THR A 88 6.02 -15.46 -0.17
C THR A 88 7.05 -15.34 0.95
N ALA A 89 7.40 -16.47 1.57
CA ALA A 89 8.44 -16.52 2.59
C ALA A 89 9.78 -16.00 2.04
N ARG A 90 10.14 -14.76 2.40
CA ARG A 90 11.39 -14.08 2.02
C ARG A 90 12.09 -13.57 3.28
N LEU A 91 12.47 -14.50 4.16
CA LEU A 91 13.07 -14.20 5.46
C LEU A 91 14.35 -13.37 5.34
N GLU A 92 15.07 -13.50 4.22
CA GLU A 92 16.24 -12.70 3.89
C GLU A 92 15.95 -11.19 3.79
N ARG A 93 14.68 -10.79 3.64
CA ARG A 93 14.25 -9.39 3.55
C ARG A 93 13.80 -8.80 4.90
N VAL A 94 13.64 -9.61 5.95
CA VAL A 94 13.24 -9.12 7.27
C VAL A 94 14.19 -8.04 7.83
N PRO A 95 15.53 -8.18 7.74
CA PRO A 95 16.44 -7.13 8.22
C PRO A 95 16.25 -5.77 7.54
N LEU A 96 15.71 -5.74 6.32
CA LEU A 96 15.41 -4.48 5.62
C LEU A 96 14.18 -3.80 6.23
N MET A 97 13.14 -4.56 6.56
CA MET A 97 11.91 -4.04 7.16
C MET A 97 12.11 -3.64 8.62
N GLU A 98 13.05 -4.28 9.32
CA GLU A 98 13.43 -3.94 10.69
C GLU A 98 13.88 -2.47 10.83
N LYS A 99 14.36 -1.85 9.74
CA LYS A 99 14.69 -0.42 9.69
C LYS A 99 13.47 0.49 9.97
N TYR A 100 12.24 -0.03 9.87
CA TYR A 100 11.04 0.70 10.23
C TYR A 100 10.77 0.74 11.73
N ARG A 101 11.37 -0.14 12.55
CA ARG A 101 11.07 -0.25 13.99
C ARG A 101 11.11 1.09 14.73
N PRO A 102 12.06 2.01 14.49
CA PRO A 102 12.08 3.31 15.18
C PRO A 102 10.90 4.23 14.88
N PHE A 103 10.12 3.96 13.82
CA PHE A 103 9.00 4.80 13.39
C PHE A 103 7.64 4.31 13.86
N PHE A 104 7.52 3.06 14.28
CA PHE A 104 6.28 2.44 14.73
C PHE A 104 6.35 2.12 16.22
N ALA A 105 5.19 1.93 16.85
CA ALA A 105 5.15 1.41 18.22
C ALA A 105 5.65 -0.04 18.28
N GLU A 106 5.27 -0.83 17.27
CA GLU A 106 5.73 -2.21 17.05
C GLU A 106 5.53 -2.59 15.57
N LEU A 107 6.25 -3.60 15.11
CA LEU A 107 6.06 -4.22 13.80
C LEU A 107 5.44 -5.62 13.94
N HIS A 108 4.46 -5.91 13.09
CA HIS A 108 3.91 -7.25 12.90
C HIS A 108 4.39 -7.81 11.57
N TYR A 109 5.05 -8.96 11.62
CA TYR A 109 5.57 -9.65 10.44
C TYR A 109 4.62 -10.79 10.01
N SER A 110 3.87 -10.55 8.93
CA SER A 110 2.98 -11.55 8.32
C SER A 110 3.70 -12.28 7.19
N ILE A 111 4.35 -13.39 7.52
CA ILE A 111 5.22 -14.14 6.59
C ILE A 111 4.71 -15.57 6.44
N PRO A 112 4.25 -15.99 5.24
CA PRO A 112 3.67 -17.32 5.03
C PRO A 112 4.52 -18.46 5.61
N ASN A 113 3.88 -19.37 6.33
CA ASN A 113 4.49 -20.54 6.98
C ASN A 113 5.55 -20.24 8.06
N SER A 114 5.68 -19.00 8.55
CA SER A 114 6.66 -18.67 9.59
C SER A 114 6.24 -19.12 11.00
N THR A 115 4.93 -19.17 11.28
CA THR A 115 4.34 -19.62 12.54
C THR A 115 2.91 -20.12 12.32
N SER A 116 2.41 -21.01 13.17
CA SER A 116 1.02 -21.49 13.12
C SER A 116 0.03 -20.63 13.90
N LYS A 117 0.51 -19.66 14.70
CA LYS A 117 -0.31 -18.84 15.58
C LYS A 117 -0.20 -17.36 15.22
N VAL A 118 -1.33 -16.66 15.22
CA VAL A 118 -1.37 -15.19 15.18
C VAL A 118 -1.01 -14.65 16.55
N THR A 119 -0.01 -13.77 16.58
CA THR A 119 0.48 -13.10 17.79
C THR A 119 0.51 -11.60 17.54
N TYR A 120 0.84 -10.81 18.57
CA TYR A 120 0.99 -9.38 18.44
C TYR A 120 2.03 -8.98 17.35
N THR A 121 3.12 -9.73 17.23
CA THR A 121 4.28 -9.37 16.39
C THR A 121 4.48 -10.24 15.14
N ALA A 122 3.70 -11.32 14.98
CA ALA A 122 3.89 -12.22 13.84
C ALA A 122 2.68 -13.13 13.57
N ASP A 123 2.56 -13.55 12.31
CA ASP A 123 1.71 -14.65 11.85
C ASP A 123 2.35 -15.38 10.65
N GLY A 124 1.85 -16.59 10.36
CA GLY A 124 2.29 -17.42 9.24
C GLY A 124 1.23 -17.72 8.18
N SER A 125 0.21 -16.87 8.03
CA SER A 125 -0.91 -17.11 7.14
C SER A 125 -0.49 -17.20 5.67
N VAL A 126 -0.99 -18.22 4.99
CA VAL A 126 -0.84 -18.42 3.55
C VAL A 126 -1.98 -17.80 2.74
N GLU A 127 -3.04 -17.32 3.39
CA GLU A 127 -4.25 -16.82 2.72
C GLU A 127 -4.12 -15.33 2.32
N SER A 128 -3.30 -15.01 1.32
CA SER A 128 -3.13 -13.62 0.85
C SER A 128 -4.45 -12.96 0.41
N HIS A 129 -5.34 -13.69 -0.25
CA HIS A 129 -6.62 -13.15 -0.74
C HIS A 129 -7.61 -12.75 0.36
N TYR A 130 -7.40 -13.22 1.59
CA TYR A 130 -8.28 -13.01 2.73
C TYR A 130 -7.53 -12.51 3.96
N ILE A 131 -6.40 -11.82 3.73
CA ILE A 131 -5.48 -11.40 4.78
C ILE A 131 -6.12 -10.53 5.87
N TYR A 132 -7.22 -9.84 5.54
CA TYR A 132 -8.00 -9.03 6.47
C TYR A 132 -8.51 -9.82 7.69
N LYS A 133 -8.67 -11.15 7.59
CA LYS A 133 -8.93 -12.00 8.77
C LYS A 133 -7.80 -11.95 9.80
N VAL A 134 -6.55 -12.09 9.37
CA VAL A 134 -5.42 -12.08 10.31
C VAL A 134 -5.20 -10.68 10.88
N ILE A 135 -5.49 -9.67 10.06
CA ILE A 135 -5.47 -8.28 10.49
C ILE A 135 -6.53 -8.06 11.58
N SER A 136 -7.74 -8.61 11.44
CA SER A 136 -8.79 -8.52 12.47
C SER A 136 -8.41 -9.26 13.75
N GLU A 137 -7.83 -10.46 13.65
CA GLU A 137 -7.33 -11.22 14.81
C GLU A 137 -6.21 -10.43 15.54
N THR A 138 -5.36 -9.74 14.78
CA THR A 138 -4.34 -8.85 15.35
C THR A 138 -4.95 -7.63 16.04
N MET A 139 -6.01 -7.04 15.45
CA MET A 139 -6.76 -5.95 16.07
C MET A 139 -7.42 -6.37 17.39
N GLU A 140 -7.94 -7.60 17.48
CA GLU A 140 -8.47 -8.16 18.74
C GLU A 140 -7.39 -8.22 19.82
N ILE A 141 -6.22 -8.78 19.51
CA ILE A 141 -5.06 -8.81 20.42
C ILE A 141 -4.69 -7.40 20.90
N ILE A 142 -4.70 -6.42 19.98
CA ILE A 142 -4.42 -5.01 20.30
C ILE A 142 -5.48 -4.41 21.22
N LEU A 143 -6.75 -4.69 20.98
CA LEU A 143 -7.86 -4.20 21.80
C LEU A 143 -7.75 -4.71 23.24
N GLU A 144 -7.40 -5.99 23.41
CA GLU A 144 -7.30 -6.65 24.72
C GLU A 144 -6.04 -6.25 25.50
N ASN A 145 -4.88 -6.22 24.85
CA ASN A 145 -3.59 -6.26 25.56
C ASN A 145 -2.70 -5.03 25.31
N HIS A 146 -3.03 -4.18 24.33
CA HIS A 146 -2.15 -3.08 23.90
C HIS A 146 -2.90 -1.74 23.80
N PRO A 147 -3.29 -1.14 24.95
CA PRO A 147 -4.09 0.09 24.98
C PRO A 147 -3.37 1.32 24.41
N MET A 148 -2.03 1.29 24.34
CA MET A 148 -1.22 2.39 23.81
C MET A 148 -1.20 2.45 22.27
N ILE A 149 -1.70 1.42 21.59
CA ILE A 149 -1.77 1.38 20.12
C ILE A 149 -3.04 2.09 19.66
N GLU A 150 -2.86 3.18 18.92
CA GLU A 150 -3.91 4.10 18.45
C GLU A 150 -4.35 3.82 17.01
N GLY A 151 -3.63 2.95 16.29
CA GLY A 151 -4.01 2.51 14.95
C GLY A 151 -3.12 1.41 14.40
N LEU A 152 -3.51 0.92 13.22
CA LEU A 152 -2.78 -0.11 12.48
C LEU A 152 -2.56 0.41 11.06
N LEU A 153 -1.30 0.43 10.62
CA LEU A 153 -0.94 0.67 9.22
C LEU A 153 -0.59 -0.68 8.60
N TYR A 154 -1.42 -1.15 7.67
CA TYR A 154 -1.12 -2.29 6.83
C TYR A 154 -0.31 -1.83 5.63
N PHE A 155 0.74 -2.57 5.28
CA PHE A 155 1.38 -2.45 3.97
C PHE A 155 2.01 -3.77 3.52
N HIS A 156 1.99 -4.03 2.22
CA HIS A 156 2.71 -5.14 1.62
C HIS A 156 4.23 -4.84 1.57
N PHE A 157 5.08 -5.87 1.69
CA PHE A 157 6.53 -5.69 1.88
C PHE A 157 7.25 -5.04 0.68
N ASP A 158 6.66 -5.10 -0.51
CA ASP A 158 7.19 -4.44 -1.72
C ASP A 158 6.74 -2.97 -1.83
N ALA A 159 5.92 -2.49 -0.89
CA ALA A 159 5.65 -1.08 -0.69
C ALA A 159 6.71 -0.45 0.23
N TRP A 160 7.21 0.72 -0.19
CA TRP A 160 8.13 1.53 0.59
C TRP A 160 7.42 2.79 1.02
N ILE A 161 7.34 3.01 2.34
CA ILE A 161 6.70 4.18 2.91
C ILE A 161 7.75 5.11 3.51
N ASN A 162 7.53 6.41 3.39
CA ASN A 162 8.27 7.39 4.19
C ASN A 162 7.37 7.82 5.36
N PRO A 163 7.62 7.37 6.59
CA PRO A 163 6.78 7.67 7.75
C PRO A 163 6.51 9.16 7.98
N PHE A 164 7.49 10.02 7.67
CA PHE A 164 7.36 11.46 7.87
C PHE A 164 6.55 12.18 6.80
N ARG A 165 6.13 11.50 5.72
CA ARG A 165 5.20 12.07 4.73
C ARG A 165 3.74 12.07 5.21
N PHE A 166 3.48 11.55 6.41
CA PHE A 166 2.15 11.43 7.02
C PHE A 166 1.97 12.40 8.20
N ASP A 167 2.90 13.36 8.38
CA ASP A 167 2.94 14.28 9.52
C ASP A 167 1.73 15.24 9.59
N ASN A 168 1.12 15.55 8.45
CA ASN A 168 -0.03 16.42 8.33
C ASN A 168 -1.38 15.68 8.19
N MET A 169 -1.40 14.35 8.31
CA MET A 169 -2.62 13.57 8.11
C MET A 169 -3.47 13.46 9.38
N ASN A 170 -4.79 13.35 9.22
CA ASN A 170 -5.72 13.17 10.33
C ASN A 170 -5.84 11.69 10.73
N PHE A 171 -5.11 11.29 11.77
CA PHE A 171 -5.06 9.92 12.28
C PHE A 171 -6.35 9.42 12.93
N ASN A 172 -7.41 10.24 12.98
CA ASN A 172 -8.76 9.80 13.36
C ASN A 172 -9.57 9.23 12.19
N ASN A 173 -9.07 9.34 10.96
CA ASN A 173 -9.73 8.84 9.76
C ASN A 173 -9.03 7.58 9.25
N ILE A 174 -9.77 6.75 8.52
CA ILE A 174 -9.19 5.67 7.72
C ILE A 174 -8.44 6.31 6.55
N TRP A 175 -7.24 5.84 6.25
CA TRP A 175 -6.52 6.25 5.05
C TRP A 175 -6.37 5.09 4.10
N PHE A 176 -6.70 5.36 2.85
CA PHE A 176 -6.59 4.42 1.75
C PHE A 176 -5.99 5.19 0.57
N PRO A 177 -4.99 4.63 -0.13
CA PRO A 177 -4.35 5.33 -1.24
C PRO A 177 -5.37 5.57 -2.35
N ASP A 178 -5.34 6.77 -2.92
CA ASP A 178 -5.90 7.00 -4.24
C ASP A 178 -4.86 6.61 -5.28
N SER A 179 -5.19 5.63 -6.13
CA SER A 179 -4.27 5.01 -7.09
C SER A 179 -4.84 5.07 -8.49
N ALA A 180 -4.01 5.27 -9.51
CA ALA A 180 -4.54 5.37 -10.87
C ALA A 180 -5.08 4.03 -11.43
N LEU A 181 -4.58 2.88 -10.97
CA LEU A 181 -4.80 1.58 -11.64
C LEU A 181 -4.77 0.37 -10.67
N PRO A 182 -5.89 -0.07 -10.06
CA PRO A 182 -7.23 0.51 -10.15
C PRO A 182 -7.44 1.65 -9.15
N PRO A 183 -8.30 2.63 -9.45
CA PRO A 183 -8.74 3.63 -8.48
C PRO A 183 -9.63 3.02 -7.41
N PHE A 184 -9.54 3.58 -6.21
CA PHE A 184 -10.56 3.33 -5.20
C PHE A 184 -11.89 3.87 -5.72
N ARG A 185 -12.84 2.97 -5.96
CA ARG A 185 -14.15 3.36 -6.47
C ARG A 185 -15.23 2.44 -5.94
N CYS A 186 -16.33 3.05 -5.50
CA CYS A 186 -17.56 2.36 -5.16
C CYS A 186 -18.56 2.51 -6.31
N VAL A 187 -19.15 1.40 -6.75
CA VAL A 187 -20.07 1.33 -7.89
C VAL A 187 -21.14 0.28 -7.65
N THR A 188 -22.22 0.33 -8.42
CA THR A 188 -23.29 -0.68 -8.43
C THR A 188 -23.15 -1.68 -9.58
N ASN A 189 -22.29 -1.43 -10.55
CA ASN A 189 -21.99 -2.35 -11.65
C ASN A 189 -20.54 -2.16 -12.13
N THR A 190 -20.04 -3.12 -12.91
CA THR A 190 -18.66 -3.13 -13.42
C THR A 190 -18.51 -2.39 -14.76
N THR A 191 -19.60 -1.85 -15.32
CA THR A 191 -19.59 -1.18 -16.61
C THR A 191 -18.71 0.07 -16.55
N GLY A 192 -17.79 0.19 -17.51
CA GLY A 192 -16.86 1.33 -17.57
C GLY A 192 -15.67 1.22 -16.60
N TRP A 193 -15.51 0.10 -15.89
CA TRP A 193 -14.34 -0.19 -15.08
C TRP A 193 -13.70 -1.51 -15.51
N ASN A 194 -12.76 -1.43 -16.45
CA ASN A 194 -12.06 -2.60 -16.95
C ASN A 194 -11.01 -3.08 -15.93
N TRP A 195 -11.34 -4.09 -15.14
CA TRP A 195 -10.44 -4.68 -14.16
C TRP A 195 -10.61 -6.20 -14.12
N TRP A 196 -9.49 -6.91 -13.99
CA TRP A 196 -9.44 -8.38 -14.09
C TRP A 196 -10.30 -9.07 -13.02
N ALA A 197 -10.46 -8.45 -11.84
CA ALA A 197 -11.27 -8.99 -10.74
C ALA A 197 -12.73 -9.29 -11.13
N TRP A 198 -13.25 -8.61 -12.15
CA TRP A 198 -14.65 -8.73 -12.56
C TRP A 198 -14.94 -10.02 -13.32
N SER A 199 -13.99 -10.58 -14.05
CA SER A 199 -14.16 -11.87 -14.73
C SER A 199 -14.27 -13.03 -13.73
N TYR A 200 -13.74 -12.86 -12.51
CA TYR A 200 -13.83 -13.82 -11.41
C TYR A 200 -15.10 -13.64 -10.54
N GLY A 201 -15.93 -12.64 -10.84
CA GLY A 201 -17.18 -12.41 -10.09
C GLY A 201 -16.98 -11.87 -8.66
N TYR A 202 -15.81 -11.34 -8.32
CA TYR A 202 -15.52 -10.85 -6.96
C TYR A 202 -16.47 -9.73 -6.50
N HIS A 203 -16.97 -8.91 -7.43
CA HIS A 203 -18.00 -7.91 -7.14
C HIS A 203 -19.31 -8.52 -6.63
N ASN A 204 -19.73 -9.67 -7.17
CA ASN A 204 -20.96 -10.34 -6.74
C ASN A 204 -20.82 -10.89 -5.33
N VAL A 205 -19.66 -11.45 -5.00
CA VAL A 205 -19.35 -11.91 -3.64
C VAL A 205 -19.38 -10.72 -2.68
N ALA A 206 -18.73 -9.59 -3.02
CA ALA A 206 -18.78 -8.40 -2.18
C ALA A 206 -20.21 -7.87 -1.97
N LYS A 207 -21.03 -7.77 -3.02
CA LYS A 207 -22.44 -7.40 -2.89
C LYS A 207 -23.22 -8.34 -1.97
N GLN A 208 -22.96 -9.64 -2.05
CA GLN A 208 -23.58 -10.61 -1.15
C GLN A 208 -23.17 -10.37 0.32
N ALA A 209 -21.90 -10.03 0.59
CA ALA A 209 -21.48 -9.61 1.92
C ALA A 209 -22.19 -8.33 2.36
N THR A 210 -22.27 -7.32 1.48
CA THR A 210 -22.97 -6.07 1.76
C THR A 210 -24.45 -6.29 2.07
N ALA A 211 -25.12 -7.17 1.34
CA ALA A 211 -26.50 -7.58 1.62
C ALA A 211 -26.63 -8.28 2.98
N ASN A 212 -25.66 -9.13 3.35
CA ASN A 212 -25.61 -9.78 4.66
C ASN A 212 -25.40 -8.76 5.80
N VAL A 213 -24.58 -7.73 5.58
CA VAL A 213 -24.41 -6.61 6.53
C VAL A 213 -25.73 -5.85 6.66
N ALA A 214 -26.35 -5.46 5.54
CA ALA A 214 -27.63 -4.74 5.53
C ALA A 214 -28.75 -5.52 6.25
N LYS A 215 -28.74 -6.86 6.15
CA LYS A 215 -29.74 -7.71 6.80
C LYS A 215 -29.50 -7.87 8.31
N ASN A 216 -28.26 -8.14 8.72
CA ASN A 216 -27.96 -8.59 10.08
C ASN A 216 -27.42 -7.47 10.99
N TYR A 217 -26.99 -6.34 10.42
CA TYR A 217 -26.32 -5.25 11.14
C TYR A 217 -26.86 -3.86 10.74
N SER A 218 -28.10 -3.76 10.24
CA SER A 218 -28.72 -2.48 9.82
C SER A 218 -28.86 -1.44 10.94
N ASN A 219 -28.93 -1.89 12.19
CA ASN A 219 -28.95 -1.00 13.36
C ASN A 219 -27.57 -0.42 13.71
N ARG A 220 -26.50 -0.89 13.06
CA ARG A 220 -25.13 -0.51 13.37
C ARG A 220 -24.38 0.07 12.17
N PHE A 221 -24.64 -0.41 10.96
CA PHE A 221 -23.91 0.01 9.76
C PHE A 221 -24.83 0.62 8.71
N ILE A 222 -24.40 1.75 8.14
CA ILE A 222 -24.99 2.37 6.96
C ILE A 222 -24.38 1.71 5.73
N THR A 223 -25.22 1.10 4.90
CA THR A 223 -24.75 0.38 3.71
C THR A 223 -25.84 0.27 2.63
N ASP A 224 -25.41 0.17 1.38
CA ASP A 224 -26.27 -0.12 0.22
C ASP A 224 -25.90 -1.51 -0.32
N LYS A 225 -26.85 -2.46 -0.26
CA LYS A 225 -26.66 -3.85 -0.68
C LYS A 225 -26.20 -4.01 -2.13
N ASP A 226 -26.46 -3.02 -2.98
CA ASP A 226 -26.13 -3.07 -4.40
C ASP A 226 -24.76 -2.44 -4.71
N VAL A 227 -24.15 -1.77 -3.72
CA VAL A 227 -22.84 -1.14 -3.83
C VAL A 227 -21.72 -2.09 -3.39
N PHE A 228 -20.65 -2.09 -4.19
CA PHE A 228 -19.35 -2.65 -3.81
C PHE A 228 -18.27 -1.65 -4.16
N CYS A 229 -17.13 -1.76 -3.49
CA CYS A 229 -15.96 -0.95 -3.76
C CYS A 229 -14.78 -1.83 -4.17
N GLY A 230 -13.85 -1.28 -4.92
CA GLY A 230 -12.59 -1.95 -5.26
C GLY A 230 -11.45 -0.94 -5.37
N GLY A 231 -10.22 -1.44 -5.29
CA GLY A 231 -8.99 -0.63 -5.29
C GLY A 231 -7.81 -1.44 -4.75
N TRP A 232 -6.58 -0.95 -4.90
CA TRP A 232 -5.42 -1.58 -4.26
C TRP A 232 -5.59 -1.59 -2.75
N SER A 233 -5.56 -2.76 -2.13
CA SER A 233 -5.56 -2.91 -0.68
C SER A 233 -4.18 -3.24 -0.09
N ASP A 234 -3.12 -2.97 -0.84
CA ASP A 234 -1.73 -3.24 -0.44
C ASP A 234 -1.19 -2.27 0.60
N ILE A 235 -1.87 -1.15 0.86
CA ILE A 235 -1.52 -0.19 1.91
C ILE A 235 -2.76 0.52 2.43
N TYR A 236 -2.94 0.60 3.74
CA TYR A 236 -4.01 1.39 4.36
C TYR A 236 -3.80 1.56 5.86
N TYR A 237 -4.36 2.64 6.43
CA TYR A 237 -4.35 2.91 7.86
C TYR A 237 -5.76 2.85 8.43
N ILE A 238 -5.93 2.15 9.55
CA ILE A 238 -7.18 2.12 10.31
C ILE A 238 -6.89 2.60 11.73
N PRO A 239 -7.59 3.63 12.24
CA PRO A 239 -7.48 4.05 13.63
C PRO A 239 -8.18 3.08 14.57
N ARG A 240 -7.68 2.98 15.81
CA ARG A 240 -8.18 2.08 16.86
C ARG A 240 -9.69 2.19 17.04
N ARG A 241 -10.25 3.40 16.94
CA ARG A 241 -11.70 3.65 17.09
C ARG A 241 -12.58 2.85 16.12
N PHE A 242 -12.02 2.38 15.00
CA PHE A 242 -12.73 1.57 14.00
C PHE A 242 -12.34 0.10 13.99
N PHE A 243 -11.46 -0.36 14.90
CA PHE A 243 -11.06 -1.76 14.95
C PHE A 243 -12.25 -2.69 15.16
N ARG A 244 -13.17 -2.35 16.08
CA ARG A 244 -14.34 -3.20 16.34
C ARG A 244 -15.24 -3.32 15.11
N ASP A 245 -15.44 -2.23 14.39
CA ASP A 245 -16.23 -2.27 13.15
C ASP A 245 -15.55 -3.08 12.05
N PHE A 246 -14.24 -2.92 11.89
CA PHE A 246 -13.47 -3.71 10.94
C PHE A 246 -13.49 -5.20 11.27
N ILE A 247 -13.38 -5.58 12.55
CA ILE A 247 -13.48 -6.96 13.04
C ILE A 247 -14.86 -7.54 12.71
N ASP A 248 -15.93 -6.82 13.05
CA ASP A 248 -17.29 -7.32 12.85
C ASP A 248 -17.62 -7.45 11.36
N LEU A 249 -17.20 -6.49 10.52
CA LEU A 249 -17.34 -6.61 9.06
C LEU A 249 -16.48 -7.73 8.48
N THR A 250 -15.26 -7.94 8.99
CA THR A 250 -14.38 -9.03 8.58
C THR A 250 -15.05 -10.38 8.77
N SER A 251 -15.79 -10.58 9.87
CA SER A 251 -16.54 -11.82 10.10
C SER A 251 -17.54 -12.15 8.97
N VAL A 252 -18.19 -11.13 8.40
CA VAL A 252 -19.16 -11.28 7.31
C VAL A 252 -18.47 -11.49 5.98
N PHE A 253 -17.49 -10.67 5.65
CA PHE A 253 -16.79 -10.72 4.37
C PHE A 253 -15.93 -11.98 4.23
N TYR A 254 -15.29 -12.41 5.31
CA TYR A 254 -14.48 -13.63 5.33
C TYR A 254 -15.35 -14.89 5.22
N ALA A 255 -16.52 -14.92 5.87
CA ALA A 255 -17.41 -16.09 5.84
C ALA A 255 -17.83 -16.49 4.41
N ILE A 256 -17.92 -15.53 3.50
CA ILE A 256 -18.21 -15.77 2.09
C ILE A 256 -16.99 -15.63 1.17
N ARG A 257 -15.78 -15.54 1.75
CA ARG A 257 -14.51 -15.45 1.01
C ARG A 257 -14.48 -14.29 0.02
N SER A 258 -14.83 -13.08 0.45
CA SER A 258 -14.69 -11.88 -0.38
C SER A 258 -13.21 -11.55 -0.62
N PHE A 259 -12.82 -11.34 -1.88
CA PHE A 259 -11.44 -11.03 -2.25
C PHE A 259 -10.98 -9.68 -1.68
N HIS A 260 -9.80 -9.62 -1.06
CA HIS A 260 -9.35 -8.46 -0.29
C HIS A 260 -9.36 -7.10 -1.04
N GLU A 261 -9.01 -7.04 -2.33
CA GLU A 261 -9.04 -5.80 -3.13
C GLU A 261 -10.47 -5.33 -3.48
N VAL A 262 -11.49 -6.05 -3.03
CA VAL A 262 -12.91 -5.65 -3.11
C VAL A 262 -13.52 -5.59 -1.70
N GLY A 263 -13.23 -6.60 -0.88
CA GLY A 263 -13.71 -6.72 0.50
C GLY A 263 -13.21 -5.60 1.40
N ILE A 264 -11.90 -5.33 1.46
CA ILE A 264 -11.34 -4.26 2.29
C ILE A 264 -11.88 -2.89 1.88
N PRO A 265 -11.83 -2.49 0.59
CA PRO A 265 -12.45 -1.24 0.14
C PRO A 265 -13.92 -1.11 0.52
N THR A 266 -14.69 -2.19 0.39
CA THR A 266 -16.13 -2.18 0.71
C THR A 266 -16.35 -2.04 2.21
N MET A 267 -15.60 -2.77 3.05
CA MET A 267 -15.67 -2.63 4.51
C MET A 267 -15.31 -1.21 4.95
N ILE A 268 -14.26 -0.63 4.39
CA ILE A 268 -13.84 0.75 4.68
C ILE A 268 -14.93 1.75 4.31
N ASN A 269 -15.56 1.59 3.13
CA ASN A 269 -16.67 2.46 2.73
C ASN A 269 -17.88 2.35 3.68
N ILE A 270 -18.20 1.15 4.17
CA ILE A 270 -19.28 0.96 5.15
C ILE A 270 -18.96 1.70 6.45
N ILE A 271 -17.73 1.57 6.96
CA ILE A 271 -17.29 2.28 8.17
C ILE A 271 -17.35 3.80 7.96
N ASP A 272 -16.82 4.29 6.83
CA ASP A 272 -16.81 5.71 6.51
C ASP A 272 -18.24 6.29 6.43
N LEU A 273 -19.15 5.62 5.71
CA LEU A 273 -20.55 6.05 5.64
C LEU A 273 -21.26 6.05 7.00
N THR A 274 -20.88 5.14 7.90
CA THR A 274 -21.49 5.01 9.22
C THR A 274 -21.06 6.11 10.19
N HIS A 275 -19.84 6.65 10.05
CA HIS A 275 -19.21 7.55 11.02
C HIS A 275 -18.86 8.95 10.49
N ARG A 276 -19.36 9.30 9.30
CA ARG A 276 -19.24 10.64 8.71
C ARG A 276 -19.97 11.72 9.50
#